data_AF-A0A931MLZ6-F1
#
_entry.id   AF-A0A931MLZ6-F1
#
_cell.length_a   1.000
_cell.length_b   1.000
_cell.length_c   1.000
_cell.angle_alpha   90.00
_cell.angle_beta   90.00
_cell.angle_gamma   90.00
#
_symmetry.space_group_name_H-M   'P 1'
#
loop_
_entity.id
_entity.type
_entity.pdbx_description
1 polymer ?
#
loop_
_entity_poly.entity_id
_entity_poly.type
_entity_poly.pdbx_seq_one_letter_code
_entity_poly.pdbx_strand_id
1 'polypeptide(L)'
;MSTLFNTLSQRLERGLAGPAPDLWPDPRIEAIEHFKPAAVLIAFTERAEPGVLLLHRPSSMRAHPGQIAFPGGRIDPGENAIEAALREADEELGIDPASVRVVGEGDKYRTGSGYEVTPVLGVIPPDIEIIPNPAEVARWFEAPAHFVFDTANHVARTLEWEGRPREYVEITWQGHRIWGVTGAIISNLTRRMNWHD
;
A
#
# COMPACT_ATOMS: atom_id res chain seq x y z
N MET A 1 -7.75 18.65 -16.54
CA MET A 1 -8.10 17.29 -16.07
C MET A 1 -6.81 16.53 -15.83
N SER A 2 -6.71 15.82 -14.72
CA SER A 2 -5.52 15.03 -14.40
C SER A 2 -5.44 13.79 -15.28
N THR A 3 -4.39 13.70 -16.09
CA THR A 3 -4.11 12.50 -16.88
C THR A 3 -3.87 11.29 -15.98
N LEU A 4 -3.07 11.46 -14.92
CA LEU A 4 -2.74 10.38 -13.99
C LEU A 4 -3.98 9.80 -13.31
N PHE A 5 -4.86 10.65 -12.77
CA PHE A 5 -6.09 10.21 -12.16
C PHE A 5 -6.96 9.40 -13.12
N ASN A 6 -7.19 9.92 -14.33
CA ASN A 6 -8.00 9.23 -15.32
C ASN A 6 -7.40 7.87 -15.70
N THR A 7 -6.07 7.79 -15.85
CA THR A 7 -5.37 6.53 -16.13
C THR A 7 -5.52 5.53 -14.98
N LEU A 8 -5.30 5.97 -13.73
CA LEU A 8 -5.44 5.10 -12.57
C LEU A 8 -6.89 4.63 -12.37
N SER A 9 -7.87 5.52 -12.50
CA SER A 9 -9.29 5.19 -12.42
C SER A 9 -9.68 4.15 -13.47
N GLN A 10 -9.27 4.35 -14.73
CA GLN A 10 -9.58 3.42 -15.80
C GLN A 10 -8.90 2.05 -15.60
N ARG A 11 -7.63 2.02 -15.15
CA ARG A 11 -6.92 0.76 -14.86
C ARG A 11 -7.57 0.01 -13.70
N LEU A 12 -7.90 0.71 -12.62
CA LEU A 12 -8.57 0.13 -11.46
C LEU A 12 -9.96 -0.41 -11.83
N GLU A 13 -10.78 0.39 -12.52
CA GLU A 13 -12.12 -0.01 -12.96
C GLU A 13 -12.08 -1.24 -13.86
N ARG A 14 -11.21 -1.25 -14.89
CA ARG A 14 -11.05 -2.40 -15.80
C ARG A 14 -10.58 -3.64 -15.04
N GLY A 15 -9.62 -3.47 -14.13
CA GLY A 15 -9.09 -4.54 -13.31
C GLY A 15 -10.16 -5.19 -12.43
N LEU A 16 -10.99 -4.37 -11.78
CA LEU A 16 -12.05 -4.82 -10.88
C LEU A 16 -13.27 -5.41 -11.61
N ALA A 17 -13.51 -5.02 -12.86
CA ALA A 17 -14.56 -5.59 -13.69
C ALA A 17 -14.27 -7.06 -14.09
N GLY A 18 -13.01 -7.48 -14.07
CA GLY A 18 -12.58 -8.85 -14.35
C GLY A 18 -12.56 -9.75 -13.11
N PRO A 19 -12.44 -11.08 -13.30
CA PRO A 19 -12.18 -11.99 -12.18
C PRO A 19 -10.90 -11.59 -11.44
N ALA A 20 -10.87 -11.82 -10.13
CA ALA A 20 -9.65 -11.61 -9.36
C ALA A 20 -8.52 -12.47 -9.95
N PRO A 21 -7.34 -11.89 -10.25
CA PRO A 21 -6.20 -12.68 -10.68
C PRO A 21 -5.71 -13.55 -9.53
N ASP A 22 -4.70 -14.39 -9.79
CA ASP A 22 -4.00 -15.11 -8.73
C ASP A 22 -3.22 -14.09 -7.87
N LEU A 23 -3.84 -13.69 -6.76
CA LEU A 23 -3.32 -12.74 -5.78
C LEU A 23 -2.45 -13.48 -4.77
N TRP A 24 -1.31 -12.91 -4.40
CA TRP A 24 -0.48 -13.39 -3.31
C TRP A 24 -1.32 -13.42 -2.02
N PRO A 25 -1.54 -14.60 -1.41
CA PRO A 25 -2.17 -14.67 -0.10
C PRO A 25 -1.11 -14.48 1.00
N ASP A 26 -1.54 -14.12 2.21
CA ASP A 26 -0.72 -14.36 3.39
C ASP A 26 -1.00 -15.78 3.91
N PRO A 27 -0.03 -16.71 3.89
CA PRO A 27 -0.27 -18.10 4.31
C PRO A 27 -0.53 -18.26 5.82
N ARG A 28 -0.51 -17.17 6.60
CA ARG A 28 -0.80 -17.18 8.04
C ARG A 28 -2.27 -16.95 8.36
N ILE A 29 -3.13 -16.78 7.35
CA ILE A 29 -4.54 -16.44 7.57
C ILE A 29 -5.43 -17.64 7.92
N GLU A 30 -4.98 -18.88 7.67
CA GLU A 30 -5.81 -20.09 7.79
C GLU A 30 -6.40 -20.28 9.20
N ALA A 31 -5.66 -19.88 10.24
CA ALA A 31 -6.07 -20.02 11.63
C ALA A 31 -6.84 -18.80 12.18
N ILE A 32 -7.14 -17.80 11.35
CA ILE A 32 -7.76 -16.55 11.79
C ILE A 32 -9.23 -16.51 11.35
N GLU A 33 -10.13 -16.57 12.32
CA GLU A 33 -11.59 -16.55 12.07
C GLU A 33 -12.13 -15.14 11.84
N HIS A 34 -11.54 -14.15 12.51
CA HIS A 34 -12.00 -12.75 12.48
C HIS A 34 -10.85 -11.80 12.23
N PHE A 35 -11.04 -10.92 11.25
CA PHE A 35 -10.07 -9.91 10.87
C PHE A 35 -10.54 -8.53 11.33
N LYS A 36 -9.61 -7.74 11.86
CA LYS A 36 -9.84 -6.33 12.16
C LYS A 36 -9.74 -5.54 10.86
N PRO A 37 -10.72 -4.68 10.54
CA PRO A 37 -10.67 -3.85 9.35
C PRO A 37 -9.55 -2.80 9.48
N ALA A 38 -8.80 -2.62 8.39
CA ALA A 38 -7.75 -1.62 8.26
C ALA A 38 -7.77 -1.05 6.84
N ALA A 39 -7.18 0.12 6.64
CA ALA A 39 -7.04 0.73 5.33
C ALA A 39 -5.68 1.40 5.19
N VAL A 40 -5.16 1.47 3.97
CA VAL A 40 -3.91 2.16 3.66
C VAL A 40 -4.06 3.05 2.44
N LEU A 41 -3.41 4.20 2.44
CA LEU A 41 -3.38 5.13 1.31
C LEU A 41 -2.16 4.85 0.42
N ILE A 42 -2.42 4.44 -0.82
CA ILE A 42 -1.42 4.39 -1.90
C ILE A 42 -1.50 5.74 -2.63
N ALA A 43 -0.73 6.70 -2.14
CA ALA A 43 -0.71 8.07 -2.65
C ALA A 43 0.25 8.21 -3.83
N PHE A 44 -0.30 8.51 -5.01
CA PHE A 44 0.44 8.79 -6.24
C PHE A 44 0.65 10.29 -6.44
N THR A 45 1.89 10.73 -6.64
CA THR A 45 2.19 12.15 -6.89
C THR A 45 1.89 12.54 -8.34
N GLU A 46 1.16 13.64 -8.54
CA GLU A 46 0.79 14.14 -9.87
C GLU A 46 1.96 14.88 -10.56
N ARG A 47 2.96 14.10 -10.99
CA ARG A 47 4.16 14.57 -11.70
C ARG A 47 4.26 13.95 -13.10
N ALA A 48 5.20 14.44 -13.91
CA ALA A 48 5.52 13.83 -15.21
C ALA A 48 5.95 12.35 -15.08
N GLU A 49 6.73 12.05 -14.04
CA GLU A 49 6.99 10.69 -13.57
C GLU A 49 6.31 10.52 -12.21
N PRO A 50 5.13 9.85 -12.15
CA PRO A 50 4.43 9.66 -10.89
C PRO A 50 5.27 8.85 -9.90
N GLY A 51 5.31 9.32 -8.66
CA GLY A 51 5.87 8.59 -7.53
C GLY A 51 4.78 8.02 -6.63
N VAL A 52 5.19 7.21 -5.67
CA VAL A 52 4.36 6.59 -4.63
C VAL A 52 4.99 6.90 -3.27
N LEU A 53 4.21 7.49 -2.37
CA LEU A 53 4.67 7.77 -1.01
C LEU A 53 4.68 6.51 -0.14
N LEU A 54 5.79 6.31 0.54
CA LEU A 54 6.06 5.21 1.46
C LEU A 54 6.77 5.74 2.70
N LEU A 55 6.60 5.05 3.82
CA LEU A 55 7.19 5.42 5.10
C LEU A 55 7.92 4.25 5.76
N HIS A 56 8.91 4.57 6.60
CA HIS A 56 9.56 3.65 7.52
C HIS A 56 8.91 3.78 8.88
N ARG A 57 8.36 2.68 9.36
CA ARG A 57 7.87 2.60 10.75
C ARG A 57 9.04 2.71 11.73
N PRO A 58 8.92 3.47 12.82
CA PRO A 58 9.95 3.55 13.86
C PRO A 58 10.36 2.18 14.37
N SER A 59 11.66 1.98 14.55
CA SER A 59 12.20 0.72 15.08
C SER A 59 11.74 0.43 16.52
N SER A 60 11.23 1.44 17.22
CA SER A 60 10.64 1.35 18.55
C SER A 60 9.21 0.81 18.59
N MET A 61 8.53 0.65 17.44
CA MET A 61 7.16 0.13 17.40
C MET A 61 7.10 -1.36 17.77
N ARG A 62 6.04 -1.73 18.49
CA ARG A 62 5.79 -3.12 18.92
C ARG A 62 5.55 -4.08 17.75
N ALA A 63 5.03 -3.58 16.63
CA ALA A 63 4.71 -4.37 15.45
C ALA A 63 5.46 -3.81 14.24
N HIS A 64 6.06 -4.71 13.46
CA HIS A 64 6.72 -4.39 12.19
C HIS A 64 7.78 -3.27 12.27
N PRO A 65 8.68 -3.27 13.28
CA PRO A 65 9.66 -2.19 13.45
C PRO A 65 10.59 -2.08 12.24
N GLY A 66 10.75 -0.86 11.72
CA GLY A 66 11.61 -0.58 10.56
C GLY A 66 11.10 -1.10 9.22
N GLN A 67 9.89 -1.68 9.16
CA GLN A 67 9.30 -2.08 7.88
C GLN A 67 8.80 -0.86 7.12
N ILE A 68 8.90 -0.96 5.79
CA ILE A 68 8.32 0.02 4.88
C ILE A 68 6.82 -0.25 4.76
N ALA A 69 6.02 0.80 4.87
CA ALA A 69 4.57 0.77 4.78
C ALA A 69 4.02 1.90 3.92
N PHE A 70 2.77 1.75 3.49
CA PHE A 70 1.93 2.88 3.11
C PHE A 70 1.40 3.54 4.39
N PRO A 71 1.02 4.84 4.35
CA PRO A 71 0.26 5.42 5.42
C PRO A 71 -1.04 4.66 5.65
N GLY A 72 -1.41 4.42 6.90
CA GLY A 72 -2.64 3.70 7.20
C GLY A 72 -2.67 2.92 8.50
N GLY A 73 -3.88 2.58 8.90
CA GLY A 73 -4.16 1.99 10.19
C GLY A 73 -5.54 1.34 10.26
N ARG A 74 -6.09 1.28 11.47
CA ARG A 74 -7.36 0.60 11.72
C ARG A 74 -8.51 1.48 11.21
N ILE A 75 -9.57 0.84 10.71
CA ILE A 75 -10.84 1.54 10.46
C ILE A 75 -11.58 1.64 11.80
N ASP A 76 -11.82 2.87 12.27
CA ASP A 76 -12.51 3.09 13.53
C ASP A 76 -14.05 2.98 13.37
N PRO A 77 -14.79 2.77 14.48
CA PRO A 77 -16.25 2.65 14.42
C PRO A 77 -16.90 3.89 13.80
N GLY A 78 -17.60 3.70 12.69
CA GLY A 78 -18.27 4.77 11.95
C GLY A 78 -17.50 5.27 10.73
N GLU A 79 -16.26 4.84 10.55
CA GLU A 79 -15.46 5.15 9.36
C GLU A 79 -15.64 4.09 8.25
N ASN A 80 -15.52 4.54 7.01
CA ASN A 80 -15.23 3.67 5.87
C ASN A 80 -13.71 3.59 5.60
N ALA A 81 -13.30 2.76 4.63
CA ALA A 81 -11.89 2.55 4.32
C ALA A 81 -11.19 3.81 3.80
N ILE A 82 -11.87 4.62 3.00
CA ILE A 82 -11.32 5.89 2.48
C ILE A 82 -11.11 6.87 3.62
N GLU A 83 -12.10 7.05 4.50
CA GLU A 83 -12.00 7.95 5.66
C GLU A 83 -10.81 7.56 6.56
N ALA A 84 -10.68 6.28 6.88
CA ALA A 84 -9.57 5.79 7.69
C ALA A 84 -8.21 5.99 7.01
N ALA A 85 -8.08 5.66 5.71
CA ALA A 85 -6.83 5.84 4.98
C ALA A 85 -6.40 7.32 4.88
N LEU A 86 -7.36 8.23 4.71
CA LEU A 86 -7.10 9.66 4.65
C LEU A 86 -6.74 10.23 6.04
N ARG A 87 -7.46 9.84 7.10
CA ARG A 87 -7.15 10.24 8.48
C ARG A 87 -5.72 9.82 8.86
N GLU A 88 -5.36 8.56 8.61
CA GLU A 88 -4.03 8.04 8.95
C GLU A 88 -2.93 8.72 8.12
N ALA A 89 -3.19 9.04 6.85
CA ALA A 89 -2.23 9.79 6.04
C ALA A 89 -2.00 11.23 6.54
N ASP A 90 -3.04 11.87 7.09
CA ASP A 90 -2.93 13.16 7.78
C ASP A 90 -2.14 13.02 9.10
N GLU A 91 -2.48 12.04 9.93
CA GLU A 91 -1.82 11.79 11.22
C GLU A 91 -0.34 11.41 11.07
N GLU A 92 0.01 10.60 10.08
CA GLU A 92 1.37 10.08 9.89
C GLU A 92 2.26 11.01 9.05
N LEU A 93 1.71 11.64 8.01
CA LEU A 93 2.47 12.43 7.01
C LEU A 93 2.00 13.88 6.85
N GLY A 94 0.94 14.31 7.52
CA GLY A 94 0.37 15.67 7.38
C GLY A 94 -0.31 15.90 6.03
N ILE A 95 -0.74 14.85 5.35
CA ILE A 95 -1.42 14.95 4.06
C ILE A 95 -2.88 15.35 4.30
N ASP A 96 -3.20 16.61 4.02
CA ASP A 96 -4.58 17.11 4.09
C ASP A 96 -5.52 16.24 3.22
N PRO A 97 -6.56 15.62 3.80
CA PRO A 97 -7.54 14.82 3.06
C PRO A 97 -8.15 15.55 1.86
N ALA A 98 -8.32 16.87 1.92
CA ALA A 98 -8.86 17.68 0.83
C ALA A 98 -7.91 17.78 -0.38
N SER A 99 -6.61 17.53 -0.17
CA SER A 99 -5.60 17.48 -1.25
C SER A 99 -5.57 16.12 -1.96
N VAL A 100 -6.26 15.11 -1.44
CA VAL A 100 -6.26 13.77 -2.03
C VAL A 100 -7.46 13.59 -2.95
N ARG A 101 -7.20 13.41 -4.25
CA ARG A 101 -8.23 12.98 -5.19
C ARG A 101 -8.28 11.46 -5.22
N VAL A 102 -9.26 10.89 -4.51
CA VAL A 102 -9.44 9.43 -4.37
C VAL A 102 -9.83 8.80 -5.69
N VAL A 103 -9.05 7.80 -6.12
CA VAL A 103 -9.26 7.00 -7.34
C VAL A 103 -10.27 5.90 -7.08
N GLY A 104 -10.15 5.19 -5.94
CA GLY A 104 -11.02 4.10 -5.56
C GLY A 104 -10.35 3.09 -4.63
N GLU A 105 -11.10 2.06 -4.26
CA GLU A 105 -10.63 0.94 -3.43
C GLU A 105 -10.14 -0.24 -4.28
N GLY A 106 -9.04 -0.86 -3.88
CA GLY A 106 -8.52 -2.11 -4.45
C GLY A 106 -8.95 -3.35 -3.67
N ASP A 107 -8.46 -4.52 -4.08
CA ASP A 107 -8.74 -5.76 -3.38
C ASP A 107 -8.20 -5.77 -1.96
N LYS A 108 -9.04 -6.23 -1.04
CA LYS A 108 -8.64 -6.40 0.35
C LYS A 108 -7.54 -7.45 0.49
N TYR A 109 -6.59 -7.18 1.40
CA TYR A 109 -5.50 -8.08 1.73
C TYR A 109 -5.58 -8.51 3.20
N ARG A 110 -5.74 -9.82 3.44
CA ARG A 110 -5.73 -10.40 4.79
C ARG A 110 -4.31 -10.71 5.22
N THR A 111 -3.99 -10.35 6.45
CA THR A 111 -2.64 -10.46 7.03
C THR A 111 -2.61 -11.50 8.15
N GLY A 112 -1.46 -12.15 8.35
CA GLY A 112 -1.21 -13.04 9.48
C GLY A 112 -1.24 -12.36 10.85
N SER A 113 -1.21 -11.03 10.88
CA SER A 113 -1.42 -10.21 12.07
C SER A 113 -2.90 -10.01 12.42
N GLY A 114 -3.84 -10.57 11.66
CA GLY A 114 -5.27 -10.49 11.93
C GLY A 114 -5.93 -9.21 11.43
N TYR A 115 -5.36 -8.54 10.43
CA TYR A 115 -5.98 -7.40 9.76
C TYR A 115 -6.45 -7.76 8.35
N GLU A 116 -7.61 -7.23 7.94
CA GLU A 116 -8.09 -7.19 6.56
C GLU A 116 -7.92 -5.75 6.08
N VAL A 117 -6.87 -5.52 5.27
CA VAL A 117 -6.43 -4.21 4.83
C VAL A 117 -7.09 -3.86 3.50
N THR A 118 -7.70 -2.69 3.38
CA THR A 118 -8.24 -2.14 2.13
C THR A 118 -7.27 -1.15 1.47
N PRO A 119 -6.80 -1.51 0.28
CA PRO A 119 -6.30 -0.69 -0.81
C PRO A 119 -6.92 0.67 -1.10
N VAL A 120 -6.51 1.83 -0.60
CA VAL A 120 -7.10 3.10 -1.10
C VAL A 120 -6.13 3.81 -2.02
N LEU A 121 -6.48 3.97 -3.30
CA LEU A 121 -5.65 4.68 -4.26
C LEU A 121 -6.06 6.17 -4.29
N GLY A 122 -5.07 7.06 -4.22
CA GLY A 122 -5.30 8.51 -4.29
C GLY A 122 -4.24 9.21 -5.11
N VAL A 123 -4.61 10.31 -5.77
CA VAL A 123 -3.67 11.22 -6.43
C VAL A 123 -3.52 12.49 -5.60
N ILE A 124 -2.27 12.89 -5.35
CA ILE A 124 -1.91 14.07 -4.57
C ILE A 124 -1.11 15.07 -5.42
N PRO A 125 -1.10 16.37 -5.08
CA PRO A 125 -0.27 17.37 -5.73
C PRO A 125 1.22 16.97 -5.76
N PRO A 126 1.96 17.36 -6.79
CA PRO A 126 3.39 17.05 -6.88
C PRO A 126 4.21 17.70 -5.77
N ASP A 127 3.82 18.88 -5.30
CA ASP A 127 4.53 19.69 -4.32
C ASP A 127 3.85 19.68 -2.94
N ILE A 128 3.06 18.64 -2.66
CA ILE A 128 2.42 18.50 -1.35
C ILE A 128 3.47 18.52 -0.23
N GLU A 129 3.20 19.31 0.80
CA GLU A 129 4.04 19.38 1.98
C GLU A 129 3.86 18.09 2.80
N ILE A 130 4.98 17.49 3.23
CA ILE A 130 4.97 16.29 4.08
C ILE A 130 5.53 16.66 5.44
N ILE A 131 4.70 16.50 6.47
CA ILE A 131 5.00 16.81 7.86
C ILE A 131 4.89 15.50 8.65
N PRO A 132 5.95 14.68 8.70
CA PRO A 132 5.88 13.37 9.30
C PRO A 132 5.75 13.47 10.83
N ASN A 133 4.84 12.69 11.41
CA ASN A 133 4.77 12.52 12.87
C ASN A 133 5.92 11.61 13.33
N PRO A 134 6.91 12.10 14.10
CA PRO A 134 8.10 11.34 14.47
C PRO A 134 7.79 10.15 15.41
N ALA A 135 6.62 10.12 16.05
CA ALA A 135 6.19 8.98 16.86
C ALA A 135 5.82 7.75 16.00
N GLU A 136 5.46 7.97 14.73
CA GLU A 136 4.86 6.97 13.84
C GLU A 136 5.63 6.81 12.52
N VAL A 137 6.44 7.80 12.16
CA VAL A 137 7.23 7.84 10.93
C VAL A 137 8.68 8.20 11.24
N ALA A 138 9.59 7.25 11.05
CA ALA A 138 11.03 7.51 11.20
C ALA A 138 11.64 8.20 9.98
N ARG A 139 11.13 7.90 8.79
CA ARG A 139 11.52 8.48 7.51
C ARG A 139 10.41 8.22 6.50
N TRP A 140 10.24 9.09 5.52
CA TRP A 140 9.41 8.83 4.35
C TRP A 140 10.25 8.95 3.07
N PHE A 141 9.75 8.37 1.98
CA PHE A 141 10.34 8.52 0.66
C PHE A 141 9.28 8.39 -0.44
N GLU A 142 9.59 8.93 -1.61
CA GLU A 142 8.80 8.80 -2.82
C GLU A 142 9.56 7.89 -3.80
N ALA A 143 8.97 6.75 -4.19
CA ALA A 143 9.55 5.84 -5.18
C ALA A 143 8.78 5.93 -6.51
N PRO A 144 9.44 5.88 -7.69
CA PRO A 144 8.74 5.97 -8.98
C PRO A 144 7.69 4.86 -9.13
N ALA A 145 6.46 5.23 -9.46
CA ALA A 145 5.36 4.28 -9.66
C ALA A 145 5.70 3.26 -10.75
N HIS A 146 6.32 3.71 -11.84
CA HIS A 146 6.76 2.82 -12.91
C HIS A 146 7.78 1.77 -12.44
N PHE A 147 8.58 2.04 -11.41
CA PHE A 147 9.51 1.06 -10.84
C PHE A 147 8.80 0.13 -9.85
N VAL A 148 8.02 0.70 -8.93
CA VAL A 148 7.33 -0.03 -7.85
C VAL A 148 6.31 -1.01 -8.41
N PHE A 149 5.57 -0.63 -9.46
CA PHE A 149 4.56 -1.48 -10.11
C PHE A 149 5.12 -2.26 -11.31
N ASP A 150 6.44 -2.24 -11.53
CA ASP A 150 7.07 -3.11 -12.52
C ASP A 150 7.29 -4.53 -11.97
N THR A 151 6.68 -5.53 -12.60
CA THR A 151 6.78 -6.93 -12.18
C THR A 151 8.21 -7.47 -12.32
N ALA A 152 9.04 -6.88 -13.19
CA ALA A 152 10.46 -7.19 -13.27
C ALA A 152 11.22 -6.87 -11.97
N ASN A 153 10.69 -5.94 -11.14
CA ASN A 153 11.25 -5.59 -9.84
C ASN A 153 10.62 -6.38 -8.68
N HIS A 154 9.64 -7.25 -8.95
CA HIS A 154 8.92 -8.03 -7.94
C HIS A 154 9.57 -9.40 -7.78
N VAL A 155 10.53 -9.50 -6.87
CA VAL A 155 11.30 -10.73 -6.73
C VAL A 155 10.67 -11.63 -5.67
N ALA A 156 10.27 -12.83 -6.06
CA ALA A 156 9.86 -13.86 -5.13
C ALA A 156 11.05 -14.32 -4.27
N ARG A 157 10.82 -14.41 -2.97
CA ARG A 157 11.78 -14.85 -1.96
C ARG A 157 11.10 -15.87 -1.07
N THR A 158 11.90 -16.77 -0.51
CA THR A 158 11.42 -17.76 0.47
C THR A 158 12.10 -17.51 1.81
N LEU A 159 11.35 -17.55 2.89
CA LEU A 159 11.88 -17.59 4.26
C LEU A 159 11.29 -18.78 5.00
N GLU A 160 12.06 -19.44 5.85
CA GLU A 160 11.50 -20.43 6.78
C GLU A 160 10.81 -19.71 7.95
N TRP A 161 9.56 -20.09 8.21
CA TRP A 161 8.79 -19.64 9.35
C TRP A 161 8.02 -20.82 9.92
N GLU A 162 8.19 -21.09 11.22
CA GLU A 162 7.57 -22.25 11.91
C GLU A 162 7.87 -23.58 11.19
N GLY A 163 9.08 -23.74 10.65
CA GLY A 163 9.53 -24.96 9.98
C GLY A 163 8.88 -25.22 8.61
N ARG A 164 8.23 -24.21 8.01
CA ARG A 164 7.72 -24.28 6.64
C ARG A 164 8.30 -23.14 5.79
N PRO A 165 8.69 -23.41 4.52
CA PRO A 165 9.03 -22.36 3.59
C PRO A 165 7.80 -21.51 3.30
N ARG A 166 7.95 -20.18 3.38
CA ARG A 166 6.92 -19.21 3.03
C ARG A 166 7.47 -18.25 2.00
N GLU A 167 6.72 -18.10 0.91
CA GLU A 167 7.07 -17.17 -0.15
C GLU A 167 6.54 -15.76 0.16
N TYR A 168 7.30 -14.75 -0.28
CA TYR A 168 6.91 -13.35 -0.20
C TYR A 168 7.51 -12.58 -1.38
N VAL A 169 6.91 -11.44 -1.70
CA VAL A 169 7.42 -10.52 -2.71
C VAL A 169 8.32 -9.47 -2.06
N GLU A 170 9.46 -9.23 -2.70
CA GLU A 170 10.43 -8.21 -2.33
C GLU A 170 10.70 -7.28 -3.52
N ILE A 171 10.62 -5.98 -3.27
CA ILE A 171 10.95 -4.90 -4.21
C ILE A 171 12.05 -4.06 -3.56
N THR A 172 13.18 -3.88 -4.23
CA THR A 172 14.31 -3.11 -3.68
C THR A 172 14.55 -1.86 -4.52
N TRP A 173 14.40 -0.68 -3.91
CA TRP A 173 14.60 0.60 -4.58
C TRP A 173 15.55 1.48 -3.76
N GLN A 174 16.73 1.84 -4.30
CA GLN A 174 17.72 2.67 -3.61
C GLN A 174 18.05 2.24 -2.16
N GLY A 175 18.11 0.93 -1.91
CA GLY A 175 18.35 0.37 -0.57
C GLY A 175 17.10 0.30 0.33
N HIS A 176 15.97 0.84 -0.11
CA HIS A 176 14.66 0.61 0.50
C HIS A 176 14.12 -0.75 0.09
N ARG A 177 13.96 -1.63 1.08
CA ARG A 177 13.43 -2.97 0.92
C ARG A 177 11.94 -2.99 1.23
N ILE A 178 11.11 -3.06 0.20
CA ILE A 178 9.64 -3.11 0.29
C ILE A 178 9.23 -4.58 0.22
N TRP A 179 8.66 -5.12 1.30
CA TRP A 179 8.36 -6.55 1.43
C TRP A 179 7.20 -6.78 2.40
N GLY A 180 6.83 -8.04 2.64
CA GLY A 180 5.75 -8.39 3.55
C GLY A 180 4.39 -7.91 3.03
N VAL A 181 3.57 -7.33 3.92
CA VAL A 181 2.22 -6.85 3.58
C VAL A 181 2.25 -5.82 2.45
N THR A 182 3.16 -4.85 2.52
CA THR A 182 3.28 -3.79 1.51
C THR A 182 3.72 -4.34 0.16
N GLY A 183 4.72 -5.24 0.14
CA GLY A 183 5.14 -5.91 -1.10
C GLY A 183 4.02 -6.74 -1.73
N ALA A 184 3.24 -7.46 -0.91
CA ALA A 184 2.10 -8.25 -1.38
C ALA A 184 0.98 -7.36 -1.94
N ILE A 185 0.62 -6.27 -1.25
CA ILE A 185 -0.38 -5.30 -1.74
C ILE A 185 0.06 -4.71 -3.08
N ILE A 186 1.32 -4.30 -3.22
CA ILE A 186 1.85 -3.77 -4.50
C ILE A 186 1.76 -4.81 -5.61
N SER A 187 2.19 -6.06 -5.35
CA SER A 187 2.15 -7.12 -6.36
C SER A 187 0.72 -7.46 -6.78
N ASN A 188 -0.20 -7.53 -5.82
CA ASN A 188 -1.62 -7.78 -6.04
C ASN A 188 -2.27 -6.67 -6.86
N LEU A 189 -1.99 -5.41 -6.49
CA LEU A 189 -2.51 -4.26 -7.22
C LEU A 189 -1.93 -4.16 -8.63
N THR A 190 -0.64 -4.51 -8.81
CA THR A 190 0.02 -4.57 -10.12
C THR A 190 -0.68 -5.57 -11.04
N ARG A 191 -0.99 -6.77 -10.53
CA ARG A 191 -1.73 -7.81 -11.24
C ARG A 191 -3.16 -7.38 -11.54
N ARG A 192 -3.85 -6.80 -10.55
CA ARG A 192 -5.23 -6.33 -10.69
C ARG A 192 -5.36 -5.24 -11.74
N MET A 193 -4.44 -4.28 -11.78
CA MET A 193 -4.50 -3.13 -12.69
C MET A 193 -3.89 -3.39 -14.07
N ASN A 194 -3.34 -4.60 -14.31
CA ASN A 194 -2.54 -4.92 -15.50
C ASN A 194 -1.56 -3.81 -15.84
N TRP A 195 -0.69 -3.46 -14.88
CA TRP A 195 0.15 -2.25 -14.98
C TRP A 195 1.01 -2.20 -16.26
N HIS A 196 1.33 -3.36 -16.85
CA HIS A 196 2.15 -3.52 -18.05
C HIS A 196 1.38 -3.58 -19.39
N ASP A 197 0.04 -3.63 -19.34
CA ASP A 197 -0.82 -3.50 -20.52
C ASP A 197 -1.14 -2.00 -20.79
#